data_AF-A0A182VMY3-F1
#
_entry.id   AF-A0A182VMY3-F1
#
_cell.length_a   1.000
_cell.length_b   1.000
_cell.length_c   1.000
_cell.angle_alpha   90.00
_cell.angle_beta   90.00
_cell.angle_gamma   90.00
#
_symmetry.space_group_name_H-M   'P 1'
#
loop_
_entity.id
_entity.type
_entity.pdbx_description
1 polymer ?
#
loop_
_entity_poly.entity_id
_entity_poly.type
_entity_poly.pdbx_seq_one_letter_code
_entity_poly.pdbx_strand_id
1 'polypeptide(L)'
;MPQEIKRERKTTQAPLSPCPIPDISDDELVSITVRDLNRTLKMRGLTREEIVRMKQRRRTLKNRGYAASCRIKRIEQKDELETEKSQEWRDMELMHEETGRLQEENDSLRNKYEALRKFALSKKIPLPPELDVL
;
A
#
# COMPACT_ATOMS: atom_id res chain seq x y z
N MET A 1 -10.98 30.36 39.47
CA MET A 1 -11.93 29.54 38.69
C MET A 1 -12.49 30.41 37.54
N PRO A 2 -11.99 30.31 36.30
CA PRO A 2 -12.56 31.04 35.17
C PRO A 2 -13.82 30.34 34.64
N GLN A 3 -14.87 31.14 34.40
CA GLN A 3 -16.20 30.70 33.99
C GLN A 3 -16.22 30.17 32.54
N GLU A 4 -16.83 28.99 32.34
CA GLU A 4 -17.04 28.38 31.02
C GLU A 4 -18.13 29.12 30.23
N ILE A 5 -17.75 29.74 29.13
CA ILE A 5 -18.68 30.30 28.15
C ILE A 5 -19.19 29.14 27.28
N LYS A 6 -20.42 28.67 27.56
CA LYS A 6 -21.11 27.69 26.72
C LYS A 6 -21.41 28.30 25.35
N ARG A 7 -20.58 27.98 24.35
CA ARG A 7 -20.87 28.26 22.94
C ARG A 7 -21.98 27.31 22.48
N GLU A 8 -23.21 27.80 22.46
CA GLU A 8 -24.32 27.13 21.79
C GLU A 8 -24.01 27.02 20.29
N ARG A 9 -23.68 25.81 19.83
CA ARG A 9 -23.61 25.50 18.41
C ARG A 9 -25.04 25.52 17.87
N LYS A 10 -25.43 26.59 17.18
CA LYS A 10 -26.64 26.60 16.36
C LYS A 10 -26.50 25.54 15.27
N THR A 11 -27.10 24.39 15.49
CA THR A 11 -27.19 23.28 14.53
C THR A 11 -28.24 23.63 13.49
N THR A 12 -27.96 24.59 12.60
CA THR A 12 -28.67 24.70 11.32
C THR A 12 -28.14 23.62 10.38
N GLN A 13 -28.36 22.35 10.73
CA GLN A 13 -28.18 21.25 9.79
C GLN A 13 -29.30 21.32 8.77
N ALA A 14 -29.04 22.01 7.66
CA ALA A 14 -29.79 21.78 6.44
C ALA A 14 -29.68 20.29 6.07
N PRO A 15 -30.76 19.66 5.55
CA PRO A 15 -30.77 18.24 5.23
C PRO A 15 -29.59 17.87 4.33
N LEU A 16 -28.96 16.73 4.59
CA LEU A 16 -27.71 16.24 3.98
C LEU A 16 -27.79 16.02 2.46
N SER A 17 -28.97 16.23 1.88
CA SER A 17 -29.23 16.23 0.45
C SER A 17 -30.10 17.46 0.11
N PRO A 18 -29.55 18.50 -0.53
CA PRO A 18 -30.37 19.55 -1.12
C PRO A 18 -31.34 18.92 -2.12
N CYS A 19 -32.60 19.37 -2.13
CA CYS A 19 -33.56 19.00 -3.17
C CYS A 19 -32.91 19.15 -4.56
N PRO A 20 -33.14 18.21 -5.49
CA PRO A 20 -32.62 18.33 -6.85
C PRO A 20 -33.06 19.67 -7.43
N ILE A 21 -32.08 20.54 -7.74
CA ILE A 21 -32.33 21.63 -8.68
C ILE A 21 -32.53 20.95 -10.03
N PRO A 22 -33.61 21.27 -10.78
CA PRO A 22 -33.84 20.66 -12.08
C PRO A 22 -32.60 20.86 -12.98
N ASP A 23 -32.23 19.80 -13.71
CA ASP A 23 -31.36 19.83 -14.90
C ASP A 23 -29.83 19.72 -14.75
N ILE A 24 -29.26 19.31 -13.61
CA ILE A 24 -27.86 18.82 -13.56
C ILE A 24 -27.81 17.51 -12.78
N SER A 25 -27.35 16.43 -13.44
CA SER A 25 -27.19 15.12 -12.81
C SER A 25 -26.00 15.12 -11.83
N ASP A 26 -25.99 14.19 -10.88
CA ASP A 26 -24.85 14.03 -9.96
C ASP A 26 -23.55 13.73 -10.72
N ASP A 27 -23.62 12.93 -11.78
CA ASP A 27 -22.49 12.54 -12.61
C ASP A 27 -21.91 13.74 -13.41
N GLU A 28 -22.79 14.54 -14.01
CA GLU A 28 -22.38 15.79 -14.67
C GLU A 28 -21.77 16.76 -13.64
N LEU A 29 -22.36 16.84 -12.45
CA LEU A 29 -21.93 17.74 -11.39
C LEU A 29 -20.54 17.40 -10.85
N VAL A 30 -20.12 16.13 -10.81
CA VAL A 30 -18.77 15.74 -10.37
C VAL A 30 -17.74 15.80 -11.50
N SER A 31 -18.15 15.57 -12.74
CA SER A 31 -17.27 15.48 -13.92
C SER A 31 -16.89 16.84 -14.51
N ILE A 32 -17.82 17.80 -14.55
CA ILE A 32 -17.56 19.14 -15.12
C ILE A 32 -16.41 19.85 -14.39
N THR A 33 -15.65 20.70 -15.07
CA THR A 33 -14.59 21.48 -14.41
C THR A 33 -15.18 22.55 -13.48
N VAL A 34 -14.38 23.07 -12.54
CA VAL A 34 -14.85 24.16 -11.66
C VAL A 34 -15.17 25.43 -12.47
N ARG A 35 -14.39 25.70 -13.52
CA ARG A 35 -14.62 26.85 -14.41
C ARG A 35 -15.96 26.72 -15.13
N ASP A 36 -16.20 25.56 -15.75
CA ASP A 36 -17.39 25.35 -16.56
C ASP A 36 -18.64 25.22 -15.68
N LEU A 37 -18.51 24.64 -14.49
CA LEU A 37 -19.58 24.66 -13.48
C LEU A 37 -20.01 26.09 -13.14
N ASN A 38 -19.05 26.97 -12.80
CA ASN A 38 -19.37 28.35 -12.46
C ASN A 38 -20.00 29.11 -13.64
N ARG A 39 -19.57 28.83 -14.88
CA ARG A 39 -20.16 29.40 -16.09
C ARG A 39 -21.60 28.92 -16.28
N THR A 40 -21.84 27.62 -16.24
CA THR A 40 -23.18 27.01 -16.42
C THR A 40 -24.16 27.52 -15.37
N LEU A 41 -23.77 27.55 -14.09
CA LEU A 41 -24.65 28.03 -13.02
C LEU A 41 -25.02 29.52 -13.18
N LYS A 42 -24.10 30.36 -13.65
CA LYS A 42 -24.38 31.79 -13.94
C LYS A 42 -25.26 31.98 -15.16
N MET A 43 -24.98 31.27 -16.27
CA MET A 43 -25.74 31.38 -17.52
C MET A 43 -27.19 30.92 -17.36
N ARG A 44 -27.45 29.98 -16.44
CA ARG A 44 -28.80 29.53 -16.09
C ARG A 44 -29.53 30.50 -15.14
N GLY A 45 -28.91 31.60 -14.74
CA GLY A 45 -29.54 32.62 -13.90
C GLY A 45 -29.79 32.21 -12.45
N LEU A 46 -29.05 31.22 -11.92
CA LEU A 46 -29.21 30.78 -10.54
C LEU A 46 -28.83 31.89 -9.56
N THR A 47 -29.58 31.98 -8.46
CA THR A 47 -29.29 32.88 -7.35
C THR A 47 -27.99 32.49 -6.63
N ARG A 48 -27.42 33.42 -5.86
CA ARG A 48 -26.19 33.18 -5.10
C ARG A 48 -26.34 31.98 -4.15
N GLU A 49 -27.49 31.87 -3.50
CA GLU A 49 -27.82 30.80 -2.55
C GLU A 49 -27.89 29.44 -3.25
N GLU A 50 -28.47 29.38 -4.45
CA GLU A 50 -28.52 28.15 -5.26
C GLU A 50 -27.15 27.72 -5.76
N ILE A 51 -26.31 28.67 -6.19
CA ILE A 51 -24.92 28.40 -6.58
C ILE A 51 -24.14 27.78 -5.42
N VAL A 52 -24.30 28.34 -4.21
CA VAL A 52 -23.65 27.80 -3.00
C VAL A 52 -24.16 26.38 -2.71
N ARG A 53 -25.47 26.13 -2.79
CA ARG A 53 -26.05 24.79 -2.62
C ARG A 53 -25.49 23.78 -3.63
N MET A 54 -25.36 24.16 -4.91
CA MET A 54 -24.79 23.28 -5.94
C MET A 54 -23.32 22.98 -5.72
N LYS A 55 -22.53 23.96 -5.28
CA LYS A 55 -21.12 23.76 -4.89
C LYS A 55 -21.00 22.81 -3.70
N GLN A 56 -21.88 22.96 -2.70
CA GLN A 56 -21.91 22.06 -1.55
C GLN A 56 -22.29 20.64 -1.96
N ARG A 57 -23.33 20.47 -2.79
CA ARG A 57 -23.72 19.15 -3.35
C ARG A 57 -22.55 18.49 -4.08
N ARG A 58 -21.87 19.24 -4.97
CA ARG A 58 -20.66 18.76 -5.65
C ARG A 58 -19.56 18.32 -4.67
N ARG A 59 -19.30 19.11 -3.62
CA ARG A 59 -18.30 18.78 -2.61
C ARG A 59 -18.65 17.47 -1.89
N THR A 60 -19.90 17.29 -1.50
CA THR A 60 -20.38 16.04 -0.87
C THR A 60 -20.21 14.84 -1.80
N LEU A 61 -20.57 14.97 -3.08
CA LEU A 61 -20.42 13.89 -4.07
C LEU A 61 -18.95 13.54 -4.34
N LYS A 62 -18.07 14.53 -4.53
CA LYS A 62 -16.63 14.28 -4.70
C LYS A 62 -16.03 13.63 -3.46
N ASN A 63 -16.39 14.08 -2.27
CA ASN A 63 -15.92 13.47 -1.02
C ASN A 63 -16.40 12.02 -0.88
N ARG A 64 -17.60 11.68 -1.34
CA ARG A 64 -18.08 10.29 -1.42
C ARG A 64 -17.16 9.46 -2.34
N GLY A 65 -16.84 9.98 -3.53
CA GLY A 65 -15.89 9.34 -4.44
C GLY A 65 -14.49 9.15 -3.82
N TYR A 66 -13.97 10.20 -3.17
CA TYR A 66 -12.68 10.12 -2.49
C TYR A 66 -12.66 9.10 -1.34
N ALA A 67 -13.74 8.94 -0.60
CA ALA A 67 -13.86 7.91 0.43
C ALA A 67 -13.81 6.49 -0.17
N ALA A 68 -14.49 6.27 -1.31
CA ALA A 68 -14.43 5.00 -2.02
C ALA A 68 -13.02 4.72 -2.56
N SER A 69 -12.40 5.67 -3.27
CA SER A 69 -11.02 5.53 -3.75
C SER A 69 -10.01 5.33 -2.63
N CYS A 70 -10.19 5.98 -1.48
CA CYS A 70 -9.33 5.77 -0.31
C CYS A 70 -9.43 4.34 0.23
N ARG A 71 -10.63 3.75 0.26
CA ARG A 71 -10.82 2.35 0.66
C ARG A 71 -10.16 1.41 -0.32
N ILE A 72 -10.37 1.62 -1.62
CA ILE A 72 -9.76 0.81 -2.70
C ILE A 72 -8.24 0.83 -2.58
N LYS A 73 -7.63 2.02 -2.55
CA LYS A 73 -6.16 2.16 -2.42
C LYS A 73 -5.60 1.48 -1.17
N ARG A 74 -6.34 1.50 -0.06
CA ARG A 74 -5.90 0.82 1.17
C ARG A 74 -5.93 -0.69 1.03
N ILE A 75 -6.96 -1.22 0.36
CA ILE A 75 -7.08 -2.67 0.10
C ILE A 75 -5.97 -3.08 -0.87
N GLU A 76 -5.79 -2.36 -1.98
CA GLU A 76 -4.71 -2.62 -2.94
C GLU A 76 -3.33 -2.62 -2.26
N GLN A 77 -3.03 -1.61 -1.44
CA GLN A 77 -1.77 -1.55 -0.69
C GLN A 77 -1.59 -2.72 0.29
N LYS A 78 -2.68 -3.17 0.93
CA LYS A 78 -2.64 -4.33 1.82
C LYS A 78 -2.33 -5.60 1.03
N ASP A 79 -3.00 -5.79 -0.09
CA ASP A 79 -2.86 -6.98 -0.94
C ASP A 79 -1.47 -7.04 -1.59
N GLU A 80 -0.91 -5.89 -1.99
CA GLU A 80 0.48 -5.76 -2.45
C GLU A 80 1.47 -6.23 -1.38
N LEU A 81 1.34 -5.72 -0.14
CA LEU A 81 2.20 -6.10 0.98
C LEU A 81 2.04 -7.59 1.36
N GLU A 82 0.83 -8.14 1.27
CA GLU A 82 0.60 -9.58 1.51
C GLU A 82 1.25 -10.45 0.45
N THR A 83 1.25 -9.99 -0.80
CA THR A 83 1.93 -10.66 -1.92
C THR A 83 3.45 -10.61 -1.75
N GLU A 84 4.00 -9.44 -1.43
CA GLU A 84 5.44 -9.24 -1.20
C GLU A 84 5.93 -10.12 -0.04
N LYS A 85 5.23 -10.08 1.11
CA LYS A 85 5.52 -10.96 2.24
C LYS A 85 5.52 -12.43 1.82
N SER A 86 4.53 -12.87 1.06
CA SER A 86 4.42 -14.27 0.62
C SER A 86 5.52 -14.66 -0.39
N GLN A 87 6.07 -13.71 -1.13
CA GLN A 87 7.22 -13.92 -2.00
C GLN A 87 8.50 -14.03 -1.17
N GLU A 88 8.76 -13.09 -0.26
CA GLU A 88 9.94 -13.10 0.62
C GLU A 88 10.03 -14.40 1.44
N TRP A 89 8.91 -14.88 1.97
CA TRP A 89 8.87 -16.15 2.70
C TRP A 89 9.26 -17.34 1.82
N ARG A 90 8.81 -17.37 0.56
CA ARG A 90 9.21 -18.43 -0.37
C ARG A 90 10.69 -18.36 -0.72
N ASP A 91 11.21 -17.15 -0.94
CA ASP A 91 12.63 -16.96 -1.26
C ASP A 91 13.52 -17.35 -0.07
N MET A 92 13.10 -17.05 1.16
CA MET A 92 13.79 -17.47 2.38
C MET A 92 13.84 -19.00 2.50
N GLU A 93 12.74 -19.69 2.24
CA GLU A 93 12.67 -21.16 2.29
C GLU A 93 13.63 -21.77 1.25
N LEU A 94 13.58 -21.29 0.00
CA LEU A 94 14.46 -21.76 -1.06
C LEU A 94 15.95 -21.53 -0.73
N MET A 95 16.28 -20.38 -0.15
CA MET A 95 17.65 -20.09 0.29
C MET A 95 18.09 -21.01 1.44
N HIS A 96 17.19 -21.32 2.37
CA HIS A 96 17.47 -22.22 3.47
C HIS A 96 17.73 -23.64 2.97
N GLU A 97 16.88 -24.14 2.06
CA GLU A 97 17.06 -25.45 1.41
C GLU A 97 18.41 -25.53 0.67
N GLU A 98 18.75 -24.51 -0.13
CA GLU A 98 20.01 -24.49 -0.87
C GLU A 98 21.23 -24.40 0.05
N THR A 99 21.13 -23.65 1.15
CA THR A 99 22.19 -23.58 2.16
C THR A 99 22.39 -24.95 2.81
N GLY A 100 21.32 -25.66 3.15
CA GLY A 100 21.40 -27.02 3.68
C GLY A 100 22.07 -27.97 2.71
N ARG A 101 21.68 -27.93 1.43
CA ARG A 101 22.30 -28.74 0.36
C ARG A 101 23.81 -28.46 0.23
N LEU A 102 24.20 -27.19 0.24
CA LEU A 102 25.61 -26.80 0.15
C LEU A 102 26.42 -27.22 1.40
N GLN A 103 25.81 -27.19 2.59
CA GLN A 103 26.44 -27.69 3.81
C GLN A 103 26.71 -29.19 3.72
N GLU A 104 25.72 -29.99 3.31
CA GLU A 104 25.88 -31.43 3.11
C GLU A 104 26.97 -31.77 2.08
N GLU A 105 27.01 -31.00 0.97
CA GLU A 105 28.04 -31.15 -0.05
C GLU A 105 29.44 -30.80 0.51
N ASN A 106 29.54 -29.72 1.28
CA ASN A 106 30.80 -29.32 1.94
C ASN A 106 31.28 -30.39 2.91
N ASP A 107 30.40 -30.91 3.75
CA ASP A 107 30.72 -31.96 4.72
C ASP A 107 31.13 -33.27 4.03
N SER A 108 30.46 -33.64 2.95
CA SER A 108 30.84 -34.80 2.13
C SER A 108 32.25 -34.64 1.56
N LEU A 109 32.57 -33.46 1.01
CA LEU A 109 33.90 -33.16 0.47
C LEU A 109 34.97 -33.14 1.56
N ARG A 110 34.69 -32.51 2.71
CA ARG A 110 35.57 -32.51 3.88
C ARG A 110 35.86 -33.92 4.37
N ASN A 111 34.84 -34.77 4.48
CA ASN A 111 35.00 -36.16 4.92
C ASN A 111 35.86 -36.99 3.95
N LYS A 112 35.65 -36.83 2.63
CA LYS A 112 36.47 -37.48 1.60
C LYS A 112 37.92 -37.00 1.67
N TYR A 113 38.11 -35.70 1.83
CA TYR A 113 39.42 -35.08 1.97
C TYR A 113 40.17 -35.62 3.20
N GLU A 114 39.52 -35.62 4.37
CA GLU A 114 40.07 -36.14 5.62
C GLU A 114 40.48 -37.60 5.51
N ALA A 115 39.67 -38.43 4.85
CA ALA A 115 40.00 -39.83 4.63
C ALA A 115 41.27 -40.00 3.78
N LEU A 116 41.39 -39.24 2.68
CA LEU A 116 42.56 -39.26 1.80
C LEU A 116 43.81 -38.73 2.50
N ARG A 117 43.68 -37.65 3.27
CA ARG A 117 44.75 -37.06 4.08
C ARG A 117 45.28 -38.06 5.11
N LYS A 118 44.38 -38.71 5.88
CA LYS A 118 44.75 -39.76 6.84
C LYS A 118 45.47 -40.92 6.16
N PHE A 119 45.01 -41.34 4.97
CA PHE A 119 45.67 -42.37 4.18
C PHE A 119 47.09 -41.95 3.76
N ALA A 120 47.26 -40.75 3.19
CA ALA A 120 48.55 -40.23 2.78
C ALA A 120 49.56 -40.16 3.94
N LEU A 121 49.13 -39.65 5.10
CA LEU A 121 49.93 -39.61 6.33
C LEU A 121 50.34 -41.03 6.78
N SER A 122 49.42 -41.99 6.78
CA SER A 122 49.71 -43.38 7.14
C SER A 122 50.74 -44.04 6.23
N LYS A 123 50.73 -43.66 4.94
CA LYS A 123 51.66 -44.17 3.91
C LYS A 123 52.93 -43.32 3.79
N LYS A 124 53.10 -42.29 4.62
CA LYS A 124 54.20 -41.32 4.56
C LYS A 124 54.35 -40.68 3.18
N ILE A 125 53.22 -40.47 2.49
CA ILE A 125 53.19 -39.73 1.23
C ILE A 125 53.27 -38.24 1.60
N PRO A 126 54.26 -37.49 1.13
CA PRO A 126 54.40 -36.08 1.45
C PRO A 126 53.22 -35.29 0.87
N LEU A 127 52.58 -34.48 1.72
CA LEU A 127 51.49 -33.59 1.34
C LEU A 127 52.04 -32.17 1.11
N PRO A 128 51.57 -31.46 0.06
CA PRO A 128 51.82 -30.04 -0.09
C PRO A 128 51.39 -29.25 1.16
N PRO A 129 52.15 -28.22 1.58
CA PRO A 129 51.83 -27.43 2.78
C PRO A 129 50.43 -26.81 2.74
N GLU A 130 49.93 -26.47 1.55
CA GLU A 130 48.60 -25.89 1.33
C GLU A 130 47.47 -26.85 1.68
N LEU A 131 47.76 -28.16 1.70
CA LEU A 131 46.82 -29.23 2.02
C LEU A 131 47.00 -29.74 3.47
N ASP A 132 47.82 -29.08 4.29
CA ASP A 132 47.98 -29.46 5.70
C ASP A 132 47.15 -28.58 6.66
N VAL A 133 46.45 -27.56 6.14
CA VAL A 133 45.91 -26.42 6.93
C VAL A 133 44.36 -26.34 7.00
N LEU A 134 43.63 -27.43 6.78
CA LEU A 134 42.18 -27.48 6.97
C LEU A 134 41.78 -28.31 8.20
#